data_AF-A0A9D2ZWE1-F1
#
_entry.id   AF-A0A9D2ZWE1-F1
#
_cell.length_a   1.000
_cell.length_b   1.000
_cell.length_c   1.000
_cell.angle_alpha   90.00
_cell.angle_beta   90.00
_cell.angle_gamma   90.00
#
_symmetry.space_group_name_H-M   'P 1'
#
loop_
_entity.id
_entity.type
_entity.pdbx_description
1 polymer ?
#
loop_
_entity_poly.entity_id
_entity_poly.type
_entity_poly.pdbx_seq_one_letter_code
_entity_poly.pdbx_strand_id
1 'polypeptide(L)'
;GEGIDDLGVPVDDEVIEDETTADEAESDDEATATGASKGSTATAKKESDESGATDGLDDVPFELAEDTPDPDELPETGLVSEFVDVGNRQAAWLVSNRESTTAMRSPYFLVTAAVIILGVLAAIISGIVADVQKESGTPTMAMVGVGEQAQMYEQQLGVKITDAKDAPAAEKLVREGKVDAAFIQDPSGQGQPTIIALDKQPDALLEKLAPKTEATLLKTPAVDSTVATPLLWGMVALSLLVVATLGTALYQNLRLEKRNRITEIIAATIPPRASASGRITGMLTLVIVQLVVAAVITELGLSLSGKTSLAFAMLPGLGWFALTLLLTAWSVFALLVWASTVVGSKARATFLTIIGVITVAGFFAPVLIGPSGTVAKVLSWTPFTSPLGIAGRSFAGQTAWWEGLVAAGIALVLAVILHALASGAYVRSVLSGGGRGGKTVKMSKRAQKVGAVASSKGSAKSDSDADDTDEADSDDDAESTDEKKPTAASAKKSDAKAKAKDEEDAKSADDSRDDK
;
A
#
# COMPACT_ATOMS: atom_id res chain seq x y z
N GLY A 1 -13.60 -30.86 -29.71
CA GLY A 1 -12.60 -29.85 -30.05
C GLY A 1 -11.94 -29.42 -28.77
N GLU A 2 -11.33 -30.40 -28.11
CA GLU A 2 -10.44 -30.24 -26.97
C GLU A 2 -9.08 -29.69 -27.43
N GLY A 3 -8.21 -29.29 -26.49
CA GLY A 3 -6.82 -28.91 -26.79
C GLY A 3 -6.35 -27.52 -26.31
N ILE A 4 -7.11 -26.80 -25.48
CA ILE A 4 -6.64 -25.57 -24.80
C ILE A 4 -7.16 -25.55 -23.36
N ASP A 5 -6.29 -25.23 -22.40
CA ASP A 5 -6.62 -25.04 -20.98
C ASP A 5 -6.65 -23.56 -20.57
N ASP A 6 -7.05 -23.29 -19.32
CA ASP A 6 -7.45 -21.95 -18.81
C ASP A 6 -6.29 -20.93 -18.65
N LEU A 7 -5.14 -21.19 -19.29
CA LEU A 7 -3.97 -20.31 -19.39
C LEU A 7 -3.47 -20.09 -20.84
N GLY A 8 -4.03 -20.79 -21.84
CA GLY A 8 -3.81 -20.48 -23.25
C GLY A 8 -2.48 -20.94 -23.85
N VAL A 9 -1.99 -22.13 -23.45
CA VAL A 9 -0.80 -22.78 -24.03
C VAL A 9 -1.25 -24.09 -24.72
N PRO A 10 -0.74 -24.44 -25.92
CA PRO A 10 -1.04 -25.72 -26.54
C PRO A 10 -0.37 -26.88 -25.79
N VAL A 11 -1.02 -28.04 -25.80
CA VAL A 11 -0.50 -29.31 -25.26
C VAL A 11 -0.23 -30.24 -26.45
N ASP A 12 1.03 -30.61 -26.67
CA ASP A 12 1.43 -31.66 -27.62
C ASP A 12 2.63 -32.45 -27.07
N ASP A 13 2.34 -33.68 -26.64
CA ASP A 13 3.05 -34.96 -26.72
C ASP A 13 4.58 -35.15 -26.51
N GLU A 14 4.89 -36.38 -26.07
CA GLU A 14 6.22 -36.98 -25.91
C GLU A 14 6.85 -37.39 -27.27
N VAL A 15 8.19 -37.33 -27.37
CA VAL A 15 8.96 -38.16 -28.31
C VAL A 15 10.19 -38.73 -27.57
N ILE A 16 10.48 -40.01 -27.82
CA ILE A 16 11.57 -40.79 -27.23
C ILE A 16 12.61 -41.11 -28.31
N GLU A 17 13.90 -40.92 -27.99
CA GLU A 17 15.12 -41.52 -28.58
C GLU A 17 16.28 -40.85 -27.80
N ASP A 18 17.06 -41.48 -26.91
CA ASP A 18 17.73 -42.80 -26.87
C ASP A 18 18.89 -42.95 -27.88
N GLU A 19 20.12 -42.71 -27.39
CA GLU A 19 21.23 -43.65 -27.66
C GLU A 19 22.27 -43.63 -26.52
N THR A 20 22.90 -44.78 -26.29
CA THR A 20 23.87 -45.07 -25.21
C THR A 20 25.31 -44.68 -25.59
N THR A 21 26.25 -44.47 -24.66
CA THR A 21 27.07 -45.57 -24.09
C THR A 21 28.05 -45.10 -22.99
N ALA A 22 28.20 -45.95 -21.95
CA ALA A 22 29.44 -46.48 -21.34
C ALA A 22 30.61 -45.56 -20.89
N ASP A 23 31.33 -45.79 -19.78
CA ASP A 23 31.23 -46.69 -18.59
C ASP A 23 32.25 -46.14 -17.53
N GLU A 24 32.63 -46.70 -16.37
CA GLU A 24 32.57 -48.05 -15.76
C GLU A 24 32.59 -47.95 -14.18
N ALA A 25 32.98 -49.05 -13.51
CA ALA A 25 33.15 -49.32 -12.07
C ALA A 25 34.18 -48.44 -11.30
N GLU A 26 34.08 -48.17 -9.98
CA GLU A 26 34.25 -49.08 -8.79
C GLU A 26 35.63 -49.78 -8.78
N SER A 27 36.63 -49.31 -8.00
CA SER A 27 36.86 -49.41 -6.54
C SER A 27 37.55 -50.71 -6.08
N ASP A 28 38.76 -50.61 -5.50
CA ASP A 28 39.07 -51.06 -4.12
C ASP A 28 40.57 -50.94 -3.71
N ASP A 29 40.74 -50.92 -2.38
CA ASP A 29 41.89 -51.33 -1.53
C ASP A 29 43.16 -50.48 -1.21
N GLU A 30 43.43 -50.50 0.11
CA GLU A 30 44.67 -50.48 0.90
C GLU A 30 45.73 -49.32 0.93
N ALA A 31 45.80 -48.70 2.13
CA ALA A 31 46.92 -48.76 3.10
C ALA A 31 47.92 -47.59 3.33
N THR A 32 47.76 -46.98 4.51
CA THR A 32 48.80 -46.64 5.54
C THR A 32 49.71 -45.39 5.44
N ALA A 33 49.48 -44.47 6.40
CA ALA A 33 50.41 -43.82 7.36
C ALA A 33 51.78 -43.26 6.90
N THR A 34 52.15 -41.99 7.20
CA THR A 34 52.55 -41.44 8.52
C THR A 34 52.89 -39.93 8.37
N GLY A 35 53.03 -39.05 9.39
CA GLY A 35 52.85 -39.16 10.85
C GLY A 35 53.92 -38.42 11.69
N ALA A 36 53.70 -37.14 12.09
CA ALA A 36 54.53 -36.33 13.03
C ALA A 36 53.85 -34.96 13.34
N SER A 37 54.02 -34.23 14.47
CA SER A 37 54.80 -34.43 15.72
C SER A 37 54.46 -33.36 16.81
N LYS A 38 54.20 -33.78 18.07
CA LYS A 38 54.36 -33.03 19.37
C LYS A 38 53.50 -31.75 19.62
N GLY A 39 53.10 -31.40 20.86
CA GLY A 39 53.13 -32.15 22.14
C GLY A 39 53.34 -31.29 23.42
N SER A 40 52.88 -31.81 24.58
CA SER A 40 53.24 -31.45 25.97
C SER A 40 52.73 -30.13 26.60
N THR A 41 51.92 -30.24 27.66
CA THR A 41 52.36 -30.01 29.07
C THR A 41 51.26 -30.46 30.07
N ALA A 42 51.59 -30.66 31.35
CA ALA A 42 50.68 -31.26 32.35
C ALA A 42 50.90 -30.74 33.79
N THR A 43 49.85 -30.76 34.63
CA THR A 43 49.79 -30.79 36.13
C THR A 43 48.35 -30.49 36.60
N ALA A 44 47.82 -30.94 37.75
CA ALA A 44 48.26 -31.96 38.71
C ALA A 44 47.08 -32.59 39.49
N LYS A 45 47.14 -33.93 39.59
CA LYS A 45 46.48 -34.90 40.50
C LYS A 45 45.70 -34.41 41.75
N LYS A 46 44.51 -35.01 41.97
CA LYS A 46 44.00 -35.45 43.29
C LYS A 46 43.10 -36.69 43.16
N GLU A 47 43.26 -37.70 44.02
CA GLU A 47 42.53 -38.98 43.99
C GLU A 47 41.46 -39.08 45.10
N SER A 48 40.38 -39.83 44.83
CA SER A 48 39.61 -40.75 45.70
C SER A 48 38.14 -40.84 45.23
N ASP A 49 37.48 -42.00 45.19
CA ASP A 49 37.94 -43.40 45.05
C ASP A 49 36.72 -44.29 44.69
N GLU A 50 36.96 -45.54 44.27
CA GLU A 50 35.95 -46.60 43.97
C GLU A 50 34.91 -46.32 42.84
N SER A 51 34.36 -47.33 42.14
CA SER A 51 34.87 -48.65 41.70
C SER A 51 33.96 -49.18 40.58
N GLY A 52 34.51 -49.90 39.58
CA GLY A 52 33.70 -50.48 38.49
C GLY A 52 34.55 -51.01 37.33
N ALA A 53 34.75 -52.32 37.26
CA ALA A 53 35.73 -52.94 36.36
C ALA A 53 35.27 -53.03 34.89
N THR A 54 36.11 -52.53 33.98
CA THR A 54 36.22 -53.01 32.59
C THR A 54 37.71 -53.13 32.25
N ASP A 55 38.23 -54.35 32.28
CA ASP A 55 39.61 -54.65 31.89
C ASP A 55 39.61 -55.14 30.43
N GLY A 56 40.24 -54.36 29.55
CA GLY A 56 40.46 -54.71 28.13
C GLY A 56 39.23 -54.70 27.20
N LEU A 57 38.82 -53.52 26.73
CA LEU A 57 38.24 -53.35 25.38
C LEU A 57 38.84 -52.11 24.71
N ASP A 58 39.48 -52.37 23.57
CA ASP A 58 40.09 -51.52 22.54
C ASP A 58 39.91 -49.99 22.62
N ASP A 59 41.04 -49.26 22.60
CA ASP A 59 41.10 -47.86 22.15
C ASP A 59 40.59 -47.79 20.70
N VAL A 60 39.40 -47.24 20.49
CA VAL A 60 38.89 -46.98 19.14
C VAL A 60 39.82 -46.02 18.39
N PRO A 61 40.19 -46.30 17.12
CA PRO A 61 40.95 -45.35 16.30
C PRO A 61 40.24 -43.99 16.26
N PHE A 62 40.99 -42.89 16.20
CA PHE A 62 40.38 -41.55 16.26
C PHE A 62 39.39 -41.26 15.12
N GLU A 63 39.51 -41.98 14.00
CA GLU A 63 38.62 -41.94 12.84
C GLU A 63 37.27 -42.66 13.07
N LEU A 64 37.11 -43.35 14.21
CA LEU A 64 35.90 -44.01 14.70
C LEU A 64 35.44 -43.50 16.07
N ALA A 65 36.10 -42.48 16.62
CA ALA A 65 35.54 -41.74 17.75
C ALA A 65 34.38 -40.88 17.24
N GLU A 66 33.18 -41.09 17.77
CA GLU A 66 32.07 -40.18 17.50
C GLU A 66 32.41 -38.80 18.10
N ASP A 67 32.41 -37.74 17.28
CA ASP A 67 32.48 -36.35 17.74
C ASP A 67 31.20 -36.01 18.52
N THR A 68 31.16 -36.42 19.79
CA THR A 68 30.11 -36.02 20.73
C THR A 68 30.23 -34.52 20.96
N PRO A 69 29.20 -33.70 20.62
CA PRO A 69 29.25 -32.27 20.86
C PRO A 69 29.46 -31.96 22.34
N ASP A 70 30.04 -30.79 22.63
CA ASP A 70 30.24 -30.34 24.00
C ASP A 70 28.90 -30.36 24.77
N PRO A 71 28.81 -30.97 25.97
CA PRO A 71 27.56 -31.02 26.73
C PRO A 71 26.97 -29.64 27.03
N ASP A 72 27.77 -28.57 27.04
CA ASP A 72 27.28 -27.18 27.18
C ASP A 72 26.71 -26.59 25.85
N GLU A 73 26.93 -27.24 24.70
CA GLU A 73 26.29 -26.93 23.40
C GLU A 73 25.06 -27.81 23.11
N LEU A 74 24.85 -28.90 23.86
CA LEU A 74 23.67 -29.74 23.72
C LEU A 74 22.42 -29.10 24.38
N PRO A 75 21.23 -29.20 23.76
CA PRO A 75 20.01 -28.65 24.36
C PRO A 75 19.63 -29.43 25.62
N GLU A 76 19.31 -28.71 26.72
CA GLU A 76 19.05 -29.26 28.08
C GLU A 76 18.03 -30.41 28.13
N THR A 77 17.16 -30.52 27.12
CA THR A 77 16.09 -31.52 27.03
C THR A 77 16.45 -32.77 26.21
N GLY A 78 17.65 -32.83 25.61
CA GLY A 78 18.07 -33.93 24.73
C GLY A 78 17.33 -34.00 23.39
N LEU A 79 16.55 -32.97 23.04
CA LEU A 79 15.81 -32.89 21.78
C LEU A 79 16.60 -32.06 20.75
N VAL A 80 16.95 -32.68 19.62
CA VAL A 80 17.75 -32.08 18.51
C VAL A 80 17.17 -30.77 17.96
N SER A 81 15.90 -30.47 18.24
CA SER A 81 15.34 -29.13 18.12
C SER A 81 14.59 -28.74 19.40
N GLU A 82 15.22 -27.93 20.25
CA GLU A 82 14.45 -27.12 21.19
C GLU A 82 13.59 -26.14 20.40
N PHE A 83 12.27 -26.15 20.64
CA PHE A 83 11.35 -25.21 20.00
C PHE A 83 11.48 -23.83 20.67
N VAL A 84 12.53 -23.09 20.32
CA VAL A 84 12.74 -21.70 20.76
C VAL A 84 11.49 -20.88 20.44
N ASP A 85 10.75 -20.49 21.48
CA ASP A 85 9.38 -19.98 21.35
C ASP A 85 9.40 -18.54 20.79
N VAL A 86 9.33 -18.44 19.46
CA VAL A 86 9.68 -17.21 18.72
C VAL A 86 8.71 -16.08 19.02
N GLY A 87 9.14 -15.11 19.84
CA GLY A 87 8.31 -14.00 20.27
C GLY A 87 7.71 -13.21 19.11
N ASN A 88 6.48 -12.71 19.28
CA ASN A 88 5.68 -12.05 18.21
C ASN A 88 6.46 -11.00 17.36
N ARG A 89 7.45 -10.31 17.94
CA ARG A 89 8.32 -9.35 17.22
C ARG A 89 9.37 -10.06 16.36
N GLN A 90 10.04 -11.08 16.88
CA GLN A 90 11.01 -11.91 16.14
C GLN A 90 10.31 -12.65 14.99
N ALA A 91 9.14 -13.24 15.24
CA ALA A 91 8.35 -13.93 14.20
C ALA A 91 7.93 -12.98 13.06
N ALA A 92 7.53 -11.74 13.39
CA ALA A 92 7.23 -10.72 12.38
C ALA A 92 8.50 -10.28 11.62
N TRP A 93 9.65 -10.17 12.29
CA TRP A 93 10.92 -9.82 11.66
C TRP A 93 11.43 -10.91 10.71
N LEU A 94 11.37 -12.20 11.09
CA LEU A 94 11.75 -13.33 10.23
C LEU A 94 10.92 -13.36 8.95
N VAL A 95 9.59 -13.18 9.05
CA VAL A 95 8.71 -13.06 7.88
C VAL A 95 9.05 -11.81 7.05
N SER A 96 9.30 -10.67 7.69
CA SER A 96 9.73 -9.45 6.99
C SER A 96 11.02 -9.66 6.19
N ASN A 97 12.00 -10.38 6.76
CA ASN A 97 13.29 -10.66 6.12
C ASN A 97 13.16 -11.65 4.95
N ARG A 98 12.36 -12.71 5.11
CA ARG A 98 11.98 -13.64 4.03
C ARG A 98 11.37 -12.89 2.85
N GLU A 99 10.27 -12.17 3.11
CA GLU A 99 9.45 -11.56 2.06
C GLU A 99 10.20 -10.45 1.33
N SER A 100 10.94 -9.60 2.06
CA SER A 100 11.77 -8.56 1.43
C SER A 100 12.91 -9.16 0.60
N THR A 101 13.57 -10.23 1.07
CA THR A 101 14.65 -10.89 0.32
C THR A 101 14.12 -11.58 -0.95
N THR A 102 13.00 -12.31 -0.85
CA THR A 102 12.35 -12.95 -2.01
C THR A 102 11.84 -11.92 -3.02
N ALA A 103 11.18 -10.85 -2.56
CA ALA A 103 10.66 -9.82 -3.45
C ALA A 103 11.77 -8.98 -4.10
N MET A 104 12.84 -8.63 -3.37
CA MET A 104 14.01 -7.90 -3.91
C MET A 104 14.74 -8.69 -5.00
N ARG A 105 14.77 -10.03 -4.90
CA ARG A 105 15.35 -10.93 -5.91
C ARG A 105 14.40 -11.21 -7.09
N SER A 106 13.16 -10.70 -7.07
CA SER A 106 12.20 -10.93 -8.16
C SER A 106 12.52 -10.08 -9.40
N PRO A 107 12.28 -10.59 -10.63
CA PRO A 107 12.49 -9.81 -11.85
C PRO A 107 11.62 -8.55 -11.88
N TYR A 108 10.40 -8.59 -11.33
CA TYR A 108 9.52 -7.43 -11.22
C TYR A 108 10.11 -6.29 -10.37
N PHE A 109 10.79 -6.60 -9.27
CA PHE A 109 11.49 -5.60 -8.47
C PHE A 109 12.69 -5.01 -9.21
N LEU A 110 13.51 -5.86 -9.85
CA LEU A 110 14.69 -5.43 -10.59
C LEU A 110 14.32 -4.56 -11.82
N VAL A 111 13.31 -4.95 -12.59
CA VAL A 111 12.76 -4.15 -13.70
C VAL A 111 12.15 -2.85 -13.18
N THR A 112 11.41 -2.87 -12.07
CA THR A 112 10.88 -1.65 -11.44
C THR A 112 12.00 -0.69 -11.03
N ALA A 113 13.05 -1.19 -10.38
CA ALA A 113 14.20 -0.39 -10.00
C ALA A 113 14.93 0.18 -11.24
N ALA A 114 15.17 -0.63 -12.27
CA ALA A 114 15.78 -0.18 -13.52
C ALA A 114 14.95 0.91 -14.22
N VAL A 115 13.62 0.77 -14.27
CA VAL A 115 12.71 1.78 -14.84
C VAL A 115 12.72 3.08 -14.03
N ILE A 116 12.80 3.02 -12.70
CA ILE A 116 12.97 4.21 -11.85
C ILE A 116 14.31 4.89 -12.15
N ILE A 117 15.41 4.12 -12.15
CA ILE A 117 16.76 4.64 -12.41
C ILE A 117 16.84 5.32 -13.78
N LEU A 118 16.43 4.61 -14.84
CA LEU A 118 16.45 5.11 -16.21
C LEU A 118 15.48 6.28 -16.42
N GLY A 119 14.30 6.25 -15.79
CA GLY A 119 13.32 7.35 -15.86
C GLY A 119 13.81 8.63 -15.20
N VAL A 120 14.45 8.53 -14.04
CA VAL A 120 15.08 9.69 -13.35
C VAL A 120 16.26 10.23 -14.18
N LEU A 121 17.15 9.36 -14.67
CA LEU A 121 18.27 9.78 -15.52
C LEU A 121 17.79 10.44 -16.83
N ALA A 122 16.77 9.88 -17.49
CA ALA A 122 16.17 10.48 -18.69
C ALA A 122 15.56 11.85 -18.40
N ALA A 123 14.81 12.00 -17.29
CA ALA A 123 14.25 13.30 -16.89
C ALA A 123 15.32 14.36 -16.64
N ILE A 124 16.46 13.98 -16.02
CA ILE A 124 17.59 14.88 -15.81
C ILE A 124 18.25 15.27 -17.14
N ILE A 125 18.52 14.30 -18.02
CA ILE A 125 19.13 14.55 -19.34
C ILE A 125 18.24 15.46 -20.20
N SER A 126 16.94 15.17 -20.26
CA SER A 126 15.96 16.04 -20.94
C SER A 126 15.90 17.43 -20.30
N GLY A 127 16.01 17.53 -18.98
CA GLY A 127 16.08 18.80 -18.23
C GLY A 127 17.39 19.58 -18.38
N ILE A 128 18.42 19.00 -19.00
CA ILE A 128 19.64 19.70 -19.45
C ILE A 128 19.43 20.17 -20.90
N VAL A 129 19.01 19.26 -21.79
CA VAL A 129 18.81 19.55 -23.23
C VAL A 129 17.75 20.64 -23.45
N ALA A 130 16.67 20.63 -22.65
CA ALA A 130 15.61 21.64 -22.74
C ALA A 130 16.03 23.03 -22.23
N ASP A 131 17.05 23.15 -21.37
CA ASP A 131 17.60 24.47 -21.01
C ASP A 131 18.38 25.06 -22.19
N VAL A 132 19.26 24.26 -22.81
CA VAL A 132 20.08 24.66 -23.96
C VAL A 132 19.22 25.11 -25.16
N GLN A 133 17.97 24.64 -25.26
CA GLN A 133 17.04 25.04 -26.33
C GLN A 133 16.15 26.25 -25.97
N LYS A 134 16.03 26.64 -24.68
CA LYS A 134 15.13 27.72 -24.23
C LYS A 134 15.58 29.13 -24.59
N GLU A 135 16.84 29.34 -24.98
CA GLU A 135 17.38 30.63 -25.44
C GLU A 135 16.74 31.14 -26.76
N SER A 136 15.93 30.31 -27.43
CA SER A 136 15.38 30.58 -28.77
C SER A 136 14.01 31.30 -28.82
N GLY A 137 13.34 31.49 -27.68
CA GLY A 137 12.02 32.13 -27.62
C GLY A 137 12.07 33.66 -27.64
N THR A 138 11.09 34.31 -28.29
CA THR A 138 10.86 35.77 -28.16
C THR A 138 9.91 36.04 -26.99
N PRO A 139 10.40 36.60 -25.86
CA PRO A 139 9.57 36.85 -24.67
C PRO A 139 8.61 38.03 -24.83
N THR A 140 7.67 38.15 -23.89
CA THR A 140 6.58 39.13 -23.89
C THR A 140 6.55 39.96 -22.60
N MET A 141 6.14 41.22 -22.70
CA MET A 141 6.16 42.19 -21.61
C MET A 141 4.92 43.09 -21.63
N ALA A 142 4.41 43.51 -20.48
CA ALA A 142 3.55 44.68 -20.36
C ALA A 142 4.37 45.91 -19.93
N MET A 143 4.11 47.07 -20.51
CA MET A 143 4.67 48.35 -20.03
C MET A 143 3.55 49.32 -19.68
N VAL A 144 3.76 50.16 -18.67
CA VAL A 144 2.75 51.14 -18.23
C VAL A 144 2.85 52.45 -19.01
N GLY A 145 1.75 52.87 -19.65
CA GLY A 145 1.58 54.21 -20.23
C GLY A 145 2.40 54.49 -21.48
N VAL A 146 2.68 53.47 -22.30
CA VAL A 146 3.60 53.55 -23.45
C VAL A 146 2.85 53.79 -24.77
N GLY A 147 1.60 53.34 -24.89
CA GLY A 147 0.70 53.63 -26.02
C GLY A 147 1.33 53.31 -27.38
N GLU A 148 1.31 54.28 -28.30
CA GLU A 148 1.88 54.14 -29.66
C GLU A 148 3.40 53.87 -29.67
N GLN A 149 4.12 54.21 -28.59
CA GLN A 149 5.57 53.97 -28.52
C GLN A 149 5.91 52.49 -28.34
N ALA A 150 4.94 51.63 -28.02
CA ALA A 150 5.17 50.21 -27.73
C ALA A 150 5.96 49.53 -28.87
N GLN A 151 5.59 49.77 -30.13
CA GLN A 151 6.26 49.21 -31.31
C GLN A 151 7.74 49.61 -31.43
N MET A 152 8.13 50.78 -30.91
CA MET A 152 9.53 51.22 -30.91
C MET A 152 10.35 50.45 -29.88
N TYR A 153 9.78 50.21 -28.69
CA TYR A 153 10.37 49.33 -27.68
C TYR A 153 10.37 47.86 -28.12
N GLU A 154 9.36 47.39 -28.87
CA GLU A 154 9.33 46.03 -29.45
C GLU A 154 10.53 45.83 -30.39
N GLN A 155 10.84 46.83 -31.22
CA GLN A 155 11.97 46.79 -32.15
C GLN A 155 13.33 46.93 -31.46
N GLN A 156 13.44 47.77 -30.41
CA GLN A 156 14.70 47.94 -29.66
C GLN A 156 15.04 46.71 -28.80
N LEU A 157 14.04 46.09 -28.17
CA LEU A 157 14.25 44.97 -27.26
C LEU A 157 14.09 43.60 -27.94
N GLY A 158 13.40 43.50 -29.08
CA GLY A 158 13.01 42.20 -29.65
C GLY A 158 12.14 41.41 -28.67
N VAL A 159 11.07 42.06 -28.22
CA VAL A 159 10.14 41.64 -27.17
C VAL A 159 8.75 42.06 -27.62
N LYS A 160 7.70 41.25 -27.39
CA LYS A 160 6.33 41.68 -27.70
C LYS A 160 5.75 42.50 -26.54
N ILE A 161 5.24 43.70 -26.79
CA ILE A 161 4.85 44.66 -25.74
C ILE A 161 3.35 44.94 -25.73
N THR A 162 2.74 44.78 -24.56
CA THR A 162 1.33 45.12 -24.29
C THR A 162 1.27 46.41 -23.47
N ASP A 163 0.57 47.43 -23.97
CA ASP A 163 0.34 48.66 -23.22
C ASP A 163 -0.65 48.44 -22.07
N ALA A 164 -0.28 48.91 -20.88
CA ALA A 164 -1.11 48.88 -19.68
C ALA A 164 -1.36 50.32 -19.18
N LYS A 165 -2.60 50.63 -18.80
CA LYS A 165 -2.99 51.99 -18.40
C LYS A 165 -2.35 52.45 -17.09
N ASP A 166 -2.04 51.52 -16.20
CA ASP A 166 -1.65 51.76 -14.83
C ASP A 166 -0.91 50.53 -14.25
N ALA A 167 -0.13 50.74 -13.19
CA ALA A 167 0.64 49.66 -12.53
C ALA A 167 -0.24 48.49 -12.04
N PRO A 168 -1.40 48.71 -11.38
CA PRO A 168 -2.34 47.63 -11.06
C PRO A 168 -2.85 46.85 -12.29
N ALA A 169 -3.11 47.51 -13.43
CA ALA A 169 -3.49 46.82 -14.66
C ALA A 169 -2.34 45.97 -15.24
N ALA A 170 -1.10 46.45 -15.20
CA ALA A 170 0.07 45.68 -15.64
C ALA A 170 0.30 44.44 -14.75
N GLU A 171 0.20 44.61 -13.42
CA GLU A 171 0.26 43.52 -12.45
C GLU A 171 -0.90 42.50 -12.67
N LYS A 172 -2.09 42.97 -13.06
CA LYS A 172 -3.23 42.12 -13.39
C LYS A 172 -3.02 41.31 -14.67
N LEU A 173 -2.34 41.85 -15.69
CA LEU A 173 -1.97 41.11 -16.91
C LEU A 173 -0.96 39.99 -16.61
N VAL A 174 0.01 40.23 -15.73
CA VAL A 174 0.94 39.22 -15.22
C VAL A 174 0.19 38.15 -14.41
N ARG A 175 -0.72 38.53 -13.50
CA ARG A 175 -1.58 37.58 -12.76
C ARG A 175 -2.50 36.74 -13.66
N GLU A 176 -2.87 37.24 -14.83
CA GLU A 176 -3.69 36.54 -15.82
C GLU A 176 -2.86 35.71 -16.81
N GLY A 177 -1.53 35.69 -16.70
CA GLY A 177 -0.64 34.92 -17.58
C GLY A 177 -0.64 35.40 -19.04
N LYS A 178 -0.94 36.68 -19.28
CA LYS A 178 -1.03 37.27 -20.63
C LYS A 178 0.28 37.86 -21.14
N VAL A 179 1.24 38.07 -20.25
CA VAL A 179 2.60 38.57 -20.49
C VAL A 179 3.54 37.90 -19.48
N ASP A 180 4.81 37.70 -19.85
CA ASP A 180 5.78 37.03 -18.98
C ASP A 180 6.24 37.95 -17.83
N ALA A 181 6.27 39.27 -18.08
CA ALA A 181 6.61 40.29 -17.09
C ALA A 181 5.87 41.62 -17.32
N ALA A 182 5.81 42.46 -16.30
CA ALA A 182 5.43 43.87 -16.37
C ALA A 182 6.62 44.77 -15.99
N PHE A 183 6.88 45.80 -16.79
CA PHE A 183 7.92 46.81 -16.54
C PHE A 183 7.25 48.13 -16.16
N ILE A 184 7.51 48.59 -14.94
CA ILE A 184 6.87 49.76 -14.34
C ILE A 184 7.95 50.81 -14.08
N GLN A 185 7.87 51.93 -14.77
CA GLN A 185 8.72 53.09 -14.52
C GLN A 185 8.22 53.83 -13.27
N ASP A 186 9.14 54.34 -12.45
CA ASP A 186 8.78 55.20 -11.32
C ASP A 186 8.22 56.55 -11.85
N PRO A 187 6.99 56.96 -11.50
CA PRO A 187 6.42 58.23 -11.91
C PRO A 187 7.20 59.46 -11.41
N SER A 188 8.15 59.33 -10.47
CA SER A 188 9.06 60.42 -10.09
C SER A 188 10.21 60.65 -11.09
N GLY A 189 10.53 59.65 -11.92
CA GLY A 189 11.69 59.64 -12.82
C GLY A 189 13.06 59.54 -12.12
N GLN A 190 13.10 59.31 -10.80
CA GLN A 190 14.35 59.25 -10.01
C GLN A 190 14.62 57.86 -9.41
N GLY A 191 13.60 57.02 -9.21
CA GLY A 191 13.75 55.62 -8.80
C GLY A 191 14.13 54.69 -9.95
N GLN A 192 14.61 53.49 -9.59
CA GLN A 192 14.86 52.43 -10.57
C GLN A 192 13.54 51.83 -11.07
N PRO A 193 13.44 51.44 -12.36
CA PRO A 193 12.24 50.79 -12.88
C PRO A 193 12.01 49.44 -12.19
N THR A 194 10.78 49.19 -11.76
CA THR A 194 10.40 47.93 -11.11
C THR A 194 9.93 46.94 -12.17
N ILE A 195 10.60 45.80 -12.26
CA ILE A 195 10.17 44.66 -13.08
C ILE A 195 9.37 43.73 -12.19
N ILE A 196 8.22 43.26 -12.68
CA ILE A 196 7.30 42.38 -11.96
C ILE A 196 7.05 41.13 -12.82
N ALA A 197 7.19 39.93 -12.25
CA ALA A 197 6.86 38.68 -12.94
C ALA A 197 6.04 37.74 -12.03
N LEU A 198 5.39 36.72 -12.59
CA LEU A 198 4.40 35.93 -11.86
C LEU A 198 5.04 34.94 -10.87
N ASP A 199 5.75 33.95 -11.39
CA ASP A 199 6.38 32.83 -10.68
C ASP A 199 7.81 32.51 -11.15
N LYS A 200 8.31 33.21 -12.18
CA LYS A 200 9.64 32.99 -12.78
C LYS A 200 10.38 34.30 -13.05
N GLN A 201 11.71 34.30 -12.91
CA GLN A 201 12.56 35.36 -13.47
C GLN A 201 12.49 35.34 -15.03
N PRO A 202 12.22 36.47 -15.69
CA PRO A 202 12.12 36.54 -17.15
C PRO A 202 13.51 36.78 -17.74
N ASP A 203 14.42 35.81 -17.60
CA ASP A 203 15.86 35.97 -17.86
C ASP A 203 16.18 36.61 -19.23
N ALA A 204 15.52 36.13 -20.29
CA ALA A 204 15.63 36.64 -21.67
C ALA A 204 15.06 38.06 -21.89
N LEU A 205 14.39 38.65 -20.90
CA LEU A 205 14.09 40.09 -20.81
C LEU A 205 15.17 40.82 -19.99
N LEU A 206 15.57 40.24 -18.86
CA LEU A 206 16.54 40.87 -17.95
C LEU A 206 17.93 41.02 -18.58
N GLU A 207 18.33 40.10 -19.48
CA GLU A 207 19.56 40.23 -20.26
C GLU A 207 19.54 41.38 -21.27
N LYS A 208 18.35 41.81 -21.69
CA LYS A 208 18.16 42.89 -22.66
C LYS A 208 17.90 44.25 -22.01
N LEU A 209 17.70 44.28 -20.70
CA LEU A 209 17.49 45.50 -19.91
C LEU A 209 18.78 45.83 -19.14
N ALA A 210 19.36 46.98 -19.46
CA ALA A 210 20.57 47.48 -18.81
C ALA A 210 20.24 48.66 -17.89
N PRO A 211 20.65 48.65 -16.60
CA PRO A 211 21.33 47.56 -15.89
C PRO A 211 20.42 46.36 -15.63
N LYS A 212 21.02 45.15 -15.49
CA LYS A 212 20.29 43.94 -15.07
C LYS A 212 19.60 44.21 -13.74
N THR A 213 18.28 44.26 -13.77
CA THR A 213 17.41 44.55 -12.62
C THR A 213 16.61 43.30 -12.33
N GLU A 214 16.62 42.78 -11.09
CA GLU A 214 15.89 41.56 -10.76
C GLU A 214 14.38 41.78 -10.80
N ALA A 215 13.61 40.82 -11.31
CA ALA A 215 12.15 40.91 -11.28
C ALA A 215 11.63 40.59 -9.87
N THR A 216 10.78 41.48 -9.36
CA THR A 216 9.98 41.24 -8.15
C THR A 216 8.91 40.20 -8.48
N LEU A 217 9.07 38.99 -7.96
CA LEU A 217 8.12 37.90 -8.20
C LEU A 217 6.87 38.08 -7.32
N LEU A 218 5.68 38.01 -7.93
CA LEU A 218 4.40 38.05 -7.22
C LEU A 218 4.18 36.83 -6.33
N LYS A 219 4.77 35.69 -6.73
CA LYS A 219 4.96 34.50 -5.93
C LYS A 219 6.37 33.99 -6.21
N THR A 220 7.17 33.79 -5.18
CA THR A 220 8.42 33.04 -5.32
C THR A 220 8.11 31.56 -5.04
N PRO A 221 7.97 30.69 -6.05
CA PRO A 221 7.95 29.26 -5.82
C PRO A 221 9.34 28.80 -5.33
N ALA A 222 9.40 27.69 -4.60
CA ALA A 222 10.68 27.06 -4.25
C ALA A 222 11.33 26.38 -5.47
N VAL A 223 10.52 25.93 -6.43
CA VAL A 223 10.96 25.25 -7.66
C VAL A 223 10.18 25.83 -8.86
N ASP A 224 10.91 26.23 -9.90
CA ASP A 224 10.35 26.72 -11.17
C ASP A 224 9.26 25.79 -11.73
N SER A 225 8.16 26.37 -12.21
CA SER A 225 6.97 25.63 -12.62
C SER A 225 7.20 24.72 -13.85
N THR A 226 8.18 25.04 -14.70
CA THR A 226 8.59 24.19 -15.84
C THR A 226 9.41 22.97 -15.41
N VAL A 227 9.97 22.96 -14.19
CA VAL A 227 10.63 21.79 -13.58
C VAL A 227 9.68 21.05 -12.62
N ALA A 228 8.95 21.78 -11.78
CA ALA A 228 8.05 21.20 -10.78
C ALA A 228 6.92 20.36 -11.43
N THR A 229 6.37 20.81 -12.56
CA THR A 229 5.26 20.12 -13.23
C THR A 229 5.65 18.74 -13.78
N PRO A 230 6.70 18.58 -14.61
CA PRO A 230 7.13 17.25 -15.06
C PRO A 230 7.67 16.39 -13.91
N LEU A 231 8.31 16.98 -12.89
CA LEU A 231 8.74 16.24 -11.70
C LEU A 231 7.54 15.63 -10.96
N LEU A 232 6.45 16.38 -10.73
CA LEU A 232 5.24 15.86 -10.09
C LEU A 232 4.61 14.71 -10.89
N TRP A 233 4.62 14.76 -12.22
CA TRP A 233 4.20 13.62 -13.06
C TRP A 233 5.14 12.42 -12.95
N GLY A 234 6.46 12.63 -12.88
CA GLY A 234 7.43 11.59 -12.55
C GLY A 234 7.20 10.97 -11.17
N MET A 235 6.83 11.78 -10.17
CA MET A 235 6.48 11.33 -8.82
C MET A 235 5.17 10.54 -8.80
N VAL A 236 4.17 10.87 -9.64
CA VAL A 236 2.97 10.05 -9.84
C VAL A 236 3.35 8.70 -10.43
N ALA A 237 4.13 8.68 -11.51
CA ALA A 237 4.58 7.45 -12.16
C ALA A 237 5.38 6.55 -11.19
N LEU A 238 6.31 7.13 -10.43
CA LEU A 238 7.06 6.44 -9.39
C LEU A 238 6.13 5.88 -8.29
N SER A 239 5.22 6.70 -7.77
CA SER A 239 4.28 6.27 -6.71
C SER A 239 3.44 5.08 -7.14
N LEU A 240 2.94 5.11 -8.38
CA LEU A 240 2.19 4.02 -8.99
C LEU A 240 3.05 2.77 -9.17
N LEU A 241 4.25 2.90 -9.73
CA LEU A 241 5.12 1.77 -10.01
C LEU A 241 5.60 1.06 -8.73
N VAL A 242 6.03 1.83 -7.72
CA VAL A 242 6.44 1.33 -6.39
C VAL A 242 5.28 0.58 -5.71
N VAL A 243 4.11 1.21 -5.61
CA VAL A 243 2.96 0.65 -4.88
C VAL A 243 2.30 -0.49 -5.64
N ALA A 244 2.21 -0.42 -6.97
CA ALA A 244 1.62 -1.48 -7.79
C ALA A 244 2.51 -2.73 -7.84
N THR A 245 3.83 -2.60 -8.05
CA THR A 245 4.73 -3.76 -8.08
C THR A 245 4.77 -4.47 -6.74
N LEU A 246 5.07 -3.75 -5.65
CA LEU A 246 5.19 -4.35 -4.31
C LEU A 246 3.83 -4.82 -3.76
N GLY A 247 2.76 -4.07 -4.01
CA GLY A 247 1.40 -4.47 -3.64
C GLY A 247 0.92 -5.72 -4.40
N THR A 248 1.24 -5.83 -5.69
CA THR A 248 0.91 -7.01 -6.50
C THR A 248 1.67 -8.24 -6.01
N ALA A 249 2.98 -8.13 -5.76
CA ALA A 249 3.79 -9.22 -5.21
C ALA A 249 3.24 -9.70 -3.85
N LEU A 250 2.99 -8.77 -2.92
CA LEU A 250 2.38 -9.04 -1.61
C LEU A 250 1.05 -9.81 -1.73
N TYR A 251 0.15 -9.34 -2.59
CA TYR A 251 -1.16 -9.94 -2.77
C TYR A 251 -1.09 -11.30 -3.49
N GLN A 252 -0.18 -11.48 -4.45
CA GLN A 252 0.06 -12.74 -5.14
C GLN A 252 0.66 -13.80 -4.20
N ASN A 253 1.68 -13.46 -3.40
CA ASN A 253 2.24 -14.36 -2.37
C ASN A 253 1.12 -14.88 -1.44
N LEU A 254 0.31 -13.98 -0.88
CA LEU A 254 -0.83 -14.30 -0.03
C LEU A 254 -1.90 -15.16 -0.73
N ARG A 255 -2.08 -15.02 -2.04
CA ARG A 255 -3.00 -15.85 -2.85
C ARG A 255 -2.45 -17.25 -3.08
N LEU A 256 -1.16 -17.37 -3.43
CA LEU A 256 -0.48 -18.64 -3.68
C LEU A 256 -0.39 -19.47 -2.40
N GLU A 257 0.06 -18.87 -1.29
CA GLU A 257 0.14 -19.57 0.00
C GLU A 257 -1.24 -20.04 0.48
N LYS A 258 -2.31 -19.28 0.21
CA LYS A 258 -3.69 -19.67 0.59
C LYS A 258 -4.30 -20.70 -0.36
N ARG A 259 -3.91 -20.73 -1.64
CA ARG A 259 -4.32 -21.77 -2.60
C ARG A 259 -3.65 -23.10 -2.27
N ASN A 260 -2.36 -23.06 -1.94
CA ASN A 260 -1.52 -24.24 -1.73
C ASN A 260 -1.55 -24.73 -0.26
N ARG A 261 -2.48 -24.26 0.58
CA ARG A 261 -2.60 -24.53 2.04
C ARG A 261 -1.39 -24.15 2.91
N ILE A 262 -0.34 -23.56 2.34
CA ILE A 262 0.86 -23.09 3.05
C ILE A 262 0.49 -22.12 4.19
N THR A 263 -0.59 -21.33 4.07
CA THR A 263 -1.07 -20.50 5.19
C THR A 263 -1.57 -21.29 6.41
N GLU A 264 -2.04 -22.52 6.23
CA GLU A 264 -2.47 -23.40 7.33
C GLU A 264 -1.23 -23.98 8.04
N ILE A 265 -0.17 -24.33 7.28
CA ILE A 265 1.12 -24.81 7.80
C ILE A 265 1.87 -23.68 8.55
N ILE A 266 2.04 -22.51 7.92
CA ILE A 266 2.71 -21.34 8.54
C ILE A 266 2.02 -20.93 9.85
N ALA A 267 0.70 -21.07 9.94
CA ALA A 267 -0.07 -20.74 11.14
C ALA A 267 0.10 -21.74 12.31
N ALA A 268 0.65 -22.92 12.06
CA ALA A 268 1.06 -23.86 13.11
C ALA A 268 2.44 -23.51 13.70
N THR A 269 3.32 -22.87 12.92
CA THR A 269 4.68 -22.50 13.35
C THR A 269 4.78 -21.08 13.90
N ILE A 270 4.01 -20.11 13.38
CA ILE A 270 4.07 -18.70 13.82
C ILE A 270 2.69 -18.04 13.97
N PRO A 271 2.51 -17.11 14.93
CA PRO A 271 1.25 -16.40 15.13
C PRO A 271 0.77 -15.66 13.86
N PRO A 272 -0.48 -15.87 13.38
CA PRO A 272 -0.97 -15.22 12.16
C PRO A 272 -0.96 -13.68 12.20
N ARG A 273 -1.00 -13.05 13.38
CA ARG A 273 -0.79 -11.59 13.52
C ARG A 273 0.64 -11.19 13.11
N ALA A 274 1.65 -11.84 13.68
CA ALA A 274 3.05 -11.61 13.34
C ALA A 274 3.32 -11.90 11.85
N SER A 275 2.74 -12.98 11.33
CA SER A 275 2.82 -13.35 9.91
C SER A 275 2.22 -12.27 8.98
N ALA A 276 1.08 -11.67 9.33
CA ALA A 276 0.51 -10.56 8.55
C ALA A 276 1.34 -9.28 8.67
N SER A 277 1.75 -8.91 9.88
CA SER A 277 2.55 -7.69 10.14
C SER A 277 3.91 -7.75 9.46
N GLY A 278 4.59 -8.91 9.49
CA GLY A 278 5.89 -9.12 8.85
C GLY A 278 5.84 -8.93 7.33
N ARG A 279 4.82 -9.47 6.65
CA ARG A 279 4.63 -9.26 5.19
C ARG A 279 4.45 -7.78 4.84
N ILE A 280 3.67 -7.03 5.63
CA ILE A 280 3.50 -5.58 5.43
C ILE A 280 4.83 -4.86 5.64
N THR A 281 5.55 -5.14 6.75
CA THR A 281 6.83 -4.49 7.06
C THR A 281 7.90 -4.78 6.01
N GLY A 282 8.03 -6.03 5.54
CA GLY A 282 9.04 -6.40 4.53
C GLY A 282 8.85 -5.66 3.21
N MET A 283 7.59 -5.47 2.78
CA MET A 283 7.27 -4.68 1.59
C MET A 283 7.52 -3.19 1.81
N LEU A 284 7.28 -2.66 3.02
CA LEU A 284 7.61 -1.26 3.36
C LEU A 284 9.12 -1.01 3.39
N THR A 285 9.94 -1.97 3.84
CA THR A 285 11.40 -1.89 3.71
C THR A 285 11.82 -1.71 2.25
N LEU A 286 11.16 -2.40 1.32
CA LEU A 286 11.43 -2.25 -0.12
C LEU A 286 10.91 -0.91 -0.70
N VAL A 287 9.81 -0.36 -0.17
CA VAL A 287 9.38 1.02 -0.49
C VAL A 287 10.45 2.03 -0.05
N ILE A 288 11.02 1.87 1.15
CA ILE A 288 12.11 2.72 1.65
C ILE A 288 13.34 2.61 0.75
N VAL A 289 13.75 1.40 0.35
CA VAL A 289 14.88 1.20 -0.58
C VAL A 289 14.64 1.90 -1.91
N GLN A 290 13.46 1.73 -2.52
CA GLN A 290 13.15 2.38 -3.81
C GLN A 290 13.08 3.92 -3.68
N LEU A 291 12.55 4.45 -2.57
CA LEU A 291 12.54 5.89 -2.28
C LEU A 291 13.96 6.45 -2.08
N VAL A 292 14.82 5.77 -1.33
CA VAL A 292 16.21 6.20 -1.10
C VAL A 292 17.00 6.16 -2.40
N VAL A 293 16.87 5.10 -3.21
CA VAL A 293 17.52 5.00 -4.53
C VAL A 293 17.06 6.13 -5.45
N ALA A 294 15.76 6.40 -5.54
CA ALA A 294 15.22 7.47 -6.37
C ALA A 294 15.70 8.87 -5.90
N ALA A 295 15.68 9.12 -4.58
CA ALA A 295 16.14 10.39 -4.01
C ALA A 295 17.64 10.61 -4.26
N VAL A 296 18.48 9.60 -3.98
CA VAL A 296 19.94 9.67 -4.19
C VAL A 296 20.27 9.93 -5.67
N ILE A 297 19.62 9.25 -6.61
CA ILE A 297 19.90 9.42 -8.04
C ILE A 297 19.39 10.78 -8.56
N THR A 298 18.25 11.26 -8.04
CA THR A 298 17.74 12.60 -8.37
C THR A 298 18.71 13.67 -7.87
N GLU A 299 19.08 13.63 -6.58
CA GLU A 299 19.93 14.63 -5.95
C GLU A 299 21.36 14.63 -6.53
N LEU A 300 21.96 13.44 -6.67
CA LEU A 300 23.29 13.28 -7.27
C LEU A 300 23.30 13.74 -8.72
N GLY A 301 22.27 13.41 -9.51
CA GLY A 301 22.17 13.82 -10.90
C GLY A 301 21.96 15.32 -11.07
N LEU A 302 21.15 15.97 -10.22
CA LEU A 302 21.06 17.44 -10.17
C LEU A 302 22.40 18.08 -9.78
N SER A 303 23.09 17.54 -8.77
CA SER A 303 24.40 18.05 -8.34
C SER A 303 25.48 17.89 -9.40
N LEU A 304 25.54 16.76 -10.12
CA LEU A 304 26.45 16.54 -11.23
C LEU A 304 26.11 17.43 -12.45
N SER A 305 24.86 17.85 -12.58
CA SER A 305 24.40 18.83 -13.57
C SER A 305 24.64 20.29 -13.17
N GLY A 306 25.32 20.55 -12.05
CA GLY A 306 25.55 21.90 -11.50
C GLY A 306 24.30 22.56 -10.89
N LYS A 307 23.16 21.86 -10.84
CA LYS A 307 21.86 22.39 -10.36
C LYS A 307 21.69 22.24 -8.84
N THR A 308 22.76 22.40 -8.07
CA THR A 308 22.79 22.15 -6.61
C THR A 308 21.79 23.00 -5.83
N SER A 309 21.56 24.27 -6.22
CA SER A 309 20.56 25.13 -5.57
C SER A 309 19.13 24.62 -5.75
N LEU A 310 18.81 24.09 -6.94
CA LEU A 310 17.53 23.46 -7.25
C LEU A 310 17.33 22.17 -6.44
N ALA A 311 18.40 21.40 -6.25
CA ALA A 311 18.41 20.17 -5.44
C ALA A 311 18.05 20.47 -3.98
N PHE A 312 18.76 21.41 -3.33
CA PHE A 312 18.43 21.90 -1.99
C PHE A 312 17.00 22.43 -1.87
N ALA A 313 16.48 23.14 -2.87
CA ALA A 313 15.10 23.64 -2.89
C ALA A 313 14.05 22.54 -3.06
N MET A 314 14.41 21.39 -3.66
CA MET A 314 13.54 20.22 -3.81
C MET A 314 13.46 19.36 -2.54
N LEU A 315 14.51 19.34 -1.70
CA LEU A 315 14.59 18.48 -0.50
C LEU A 315 13.35 18.49 0.40
N PRO A 316 12.68 19.63 0.72
CA PRO A 316 11.46 19.61 1.54
C PRO A 316 10.31 18.89 0.84
N GLY A 317 10.13 19.09 -0.47
CA GLY A 317 9.10 18.43 -1.26
C GLY A 317 9.33 16.92 -1.39
N LEU A 318 10.58 16.53 -1.67
CA LEU A 318 11.02 15.12 -1.74
C LEU A 318 10.89 14.42 -0.37
N GLY A 319 11.27 15.08 0.72
CA GLY A 319 11.17 14.53 2.07
C GLY A 319 9.72 14.27 2.50
N TRP A 320 8.82 15.25 2.30
CA TRP A 320 7.40 15.07 2.62
C TRP A 320 6.72 14.06 1.69
N PHE A 321 7.08 14.03 0.41
CA PHE A 321 6.65 13.00 -0.53
C PHE A 321 7.04 11.59 -0.05
N ALA A 322 8.32 11.36 0.25
CA ALA A 322 8.81 10.05 0.67
C ALA A 322 8.14 9.57 1.97
N LEU A 323 8.05 10.44 2.98
CA LEU A 323 7.41 10.11 4.25
C LEU A 323 5.93 9.78 4.08
N THR A 324 5.16 10.61 3.36
CA THR A 324 3.73 10.37 3.21
C THR A 324 3.43 9.23 2.25
N LEU A 325 4.21 9.05 1.17
CA LEU A 325 4.07 7.89 0.27
C LEU A 325 4.29 6.57 1.02
N LEU A 326 5.27 6.50 1.94
CA LEU A 326 5.50 5.32 2.77
C LEU A 326 4.25 4.96 3.62
N LEU A 327 3.56 5.97 4.16
CA LEU A 327 2.33 5.79 4.95
C LEU A 327 1.11 5.48 4.08
N THR A 328 1.03 6.02 2.87
CA THR A 328 0.03 5.63 1.86
C THR A 328 0.25 4.19 1.39
N ALA A 329 1.50 3.80 1.12
CA ALA A 329 1.88 2.44 0.75
C ALA A 329 1.53 1.44 1.87
N TRP A 330 1.78 1.79 3.14
CA TRP A 330 1.35 0.99 4.29
C TRP A 330 -0.18 0.84 4.30
N SER A 331 -0.93 1.93 4.11
CA SER A 331 -2.40 1.89 4.00
C SER A 331 -2.88 0.96 2.88
N VAL A 332 -2.25 1.01 1.69
CA VAL A 332 -2.55 0.13 0.55
C VAL A 332 -2.18 -1.33 0.85
N PHE A 333 -1.00 -1.60 1.40
CA PHE A 333 -0.55 -2.96 1.71
C PHE A 333 -1.42 -3.62 2.78
N ALA A 334 -1.88 -2.87 3.79
CA ALA A 334 -2.87 -3.34 4.76
C ALA A 334 -4.21 -3.66 4.09
N LEU A 335 -4.71 -2.80 3.19
CA LEU A 335 -5.93 -3.07 2.41
C LEU A 335 -5.80 -4.30 1.51
N LEU A 336 -4.63 -4.53 0.90
CA LEU A 336 -4.35 -5.72 0.07
C LEU A 336 -4.26 -7.00 0.93
N VAL A 337 -3.66 -6.94 2.11
CA VAL A 337 -3.70 -8.03 3.10
C VAL A 337 -5.15 -8.33 3.49
N TRP A 338 -5.99 -7.31 3.74
CA TRP A 338 -7.41 -7.51 4.02
C TRP A 338 -8.14 -8.12 2.81
N ALA A 339 -7.89 -7.64 1.59
CA ALA A 339 -8.45 -8.20 0.35
C ALA A 339 -8.05 -9.67 0.13
N SER A 340 -6.86 -10.09 0.60
CA SER A 340 -6.45 -11.50 0.58
C SER A 340 -7.45 -12.41 1.32
N THR A 341 -8.07 -11.89 2.39
CA THR A 341 -8.98 -12.64 3.28
C THR A 341 -10.38 -12.81 2.70
N VAL A 342 -10.85 -11.88 1.87
CA VAL A 342 -12.24 -11.79 1.40
C VAL A 342 -12.66 -13.05 0.64
N VAL A 343 -13.82 -13.59 1.03
CA VAL A 343 -14.40 -14.81 0.47
C VAL A 343 -15.23 -14.48 -0.78
N GLY A 344 -15.05 -15.30 -1.83
CA GLY A 344 -15.82 -15.24 -3.07
C GLY A 344 -15.21 -14.37 -4.18
N SER A 345 -15.36 -14.85 -5.42
CA SER A 345 -14.97 -14.22 -6.70
C SER A 345 -15.13 -12.69 -6.74
N LYS A 346 -16.40 -12.29 -6.87
CA LYS A 346 -16.80 -10.94 -7.28
C LYS A 346 -16.50 -9.88 -6.21
N ALA A 347 -16.92 -10.10 -4.96
CA ALA A 347 -16.71 -9.16 -3.86
C ALA A 347 -15.22 -8.81 -3.64
N ARG A 348 -14.34 -9.81 -3.76
CA ARG A 348 -12.88 -9.65 -3.71
C ARG A 348 -12.35 -8.83 -4.89
N ALA A 349 -12.81 -9.11 -6.11
CA ALA A 349 -12.41 -8.33 -7.29
C ALA A 349 -12.86 -6.87 -7.15
N THR A 350 -14.12 -6.62 -6.77
CA THR A 350 -14.64 -5.27 -6.50
C THR A 350 -13.82 -4.55 -5.44
N PHE A 351 -13.41 -5.23 -4.35
CA PHE A 351 -12.58 -4.59 -3.32
C PHE A 351 -11.17 -4.23 -3.82
N LEU A 352 -10.53 -5.08 -4.63
CA LEU A 352 -9.29 -4.72 -5.33
C LEU A 352 -9.47 -3.52 -6.26
N THR A 353 -10.54 -3.49 -7.05
CA THR A 353 -10.84 -2.36 -7.94
C THR A 353 -11.01 -1.06 -7.15
N ILE A 354 -11.69 -1.10 -5.99
CA ILE A 354 -11.83 0.07 -5.10
C ILE A 354 -10.46 0.54 -4.58
N ILE A 355 -9.61 -0.39 -4.10
CA ILE A 355 -8.25 -0.06 -3.63
C ILE A 355 -7.42 0.56 -4.77
N GLY A 356 -7.47 -0.02 -5.97
CA GLY A 356 -6.77 0.49 -7.16
C GLY A 356 -7.25 1.87 -7.57
N VAL A 357 -8.56 2.06 -7.73
CA VAL A 357 -9.16 3.35 -8.14
C VAL A 357 -8.86 4.44 -7.11
N ILE A 358 -8.97 4.17 -5.81
CA ILE A 358 -8.64 5.15 -4.76
C ILE A 358 -7.14 5.51 -4.78
N THR A 359 -6.26 4.54 -5.04
CA THR A 359 -4.81 4.78 -5.13
C THR A 359 -4.44 5.60 -6.37
N VAL A 360 -4.97 5.24 -7.54
CA VAL A 360 -4.72 5.96 -8.81
C VAL A 360 -5.31 7.35 -8.77
N ALA A 361 -6.60 7.51 -8.46
CA ALA A 361 -7.23 8.82 -8.34
C ALA A 361 -6.57 9.66 -7.23
N GLY A 362 -6.11 9.02 -6.16
CA GLY A 362 -5.36 9.64 -5.08
C GLY A 362 -4.07 10.31 -5.56
N PHE A 363 -3.23 9.60 -6.30
CA PHE A 363 -1.97 10.17 -6.80
C PHE A 363 -2.18 11.20 -7.92
N PHE A 364 -3.17 11.01 -8.82
CA PHE A 364 -3.43 11.94 -9.92
C PHE A 364 -4.09 13.26 -9.46
N ALA A 365 -5.07 13.23 -8.55
CA ALA A 365 -5.91 14.39 -8.25
C ALA A 365 -5.15 15.67 -7.83
N PRO A 366 -4.10 15.63 -6.97
CA PRO A 366 -3.36 16.82 -6.59
C PRO A 366 -2.58 17.46 -7.75
N VAL A 367 -2.10 16.66 -8.70
CA VAL A 367 -1.36 17.16 -9.86
C VAL A 367 -2.32 17.76 -10.89
N LEU A 368 -3.50 17.16 -11.07
CA LEU A 368 -4.57 17.69 -11.93
C LEU A 368 -5.22 18.97 -11.39
N ILE A 369 -5.32 19.13 -10.07
CA ILE A 369 -5.92 20.31 -9.41
C ILE A 369 -4.86 21.41 -9.16
N GLY A 370 -3.59 21.04 -9.11
CA GLY A 370 -2.47 21.95 -8.88
C GLY A 370 -2.30 22.36 -7.41
N PRO A 371 -1.27 23.16 -7.09
CA PRO A 371 -0.86 23.43 -5.71
C PRO A 371 -1.67 24.53 -5.00
N SER A 372 -2.53 25.28 -5.70
CA SER A 372 -3.14 26.50 -5.18
C SER A 372 -4.57 26.32 -4.67
N GLY A 373 -4.93 27.08 -3.63
CA GLY A 373 -6.31 27.17 -3.11
C GLY A 373 -6.70 26.06 -2.12
N THR A 374 -7.94 26.12 -1.64
CA THR A 374 -8.43 25.29 -0.53
C THR A 374 -8.47 23.80 -0.86
N VAL A 375 -8.83 23.43 -2.09
CA VAL A 375 -8.91 22.03 -2.52
C VAL A 375 -7.53 21.37 -2.49
N ALA A 376 -6.50 22.06 -3.02
CA ALA A 376 -5.12 21.61 -2.94
C ALA A 376 -4.70 21.35 -1.48
N LYS A 377 -5.02 22.26 -0.55
CA LYS A 377 -4.70 22.10 0.87
C LYS A 377 -5.39 20.89 1.53
N VAL A 378 -6.65 20.61 1.20
CA VAL A 378 -7.37 19.42 1.69
C VAL A 378 -6.77 18.13 1.14
N LEU A 379 -6.38 18.12 -0.14
CA LEU A 379 -5.71 16.97 -0.77
C LEU A 379 -4.34 16.69 -0.15
N SER A 380 -3.58 17.71 0.23
CA SER A 380 -2.26 17.54 0.89
C SER A 380 -2.32 16.89 2.27
N TRP A 381 -3.48 16.90 2.95
CA TRP A 381 -3.68 16.27 4.25
C TRP A 381 -4.47 14.95 4.18
N THR A 382 -5.05 14.62 3.03
CA THR A 382 -5.86 13.41 2.84
C THR A 382 -4.95 12.23 2.41
N PRO A 383 -4.88 11.10 3.14
CA PRO A 383 -3.74 10.15 3.02
C PRO A 383 -3.44 9.52 1.66
N PHE A 384 -4.41 9.35 0.77
CA PHE A 384 -4.17 8.80 -0.59
C PHE A 384 -3.70 9.87 -1.58
N THR A 385 -3.93 11.14 -1.27
CA THR A 385 -3.59 12.31 -2.10
C THR A 385 -2.44 13.11 -1.51
N SER A 386 -2.10 12.90 -0.23
CA SER A 386 -1.09 13.66 0.49
C SER A 386 0.31 13.63 -0.15
N PRO A 387 0.83 12.54 -0.74
CA PRO A 387 2.21 12.53 -1.23
C PRO A 387 2.47 13.53 -2.34
N LEU A 388 1.57 13.59 -3.34
CA LEU A 388 1.68 14.55 -4.43
C LEU A 388 1.16 15.93 -4.00
N GLY A 389 0.14 15.99 -3.13
CA GLY A 389 -0.42 17.25 -2.65
C GLY A 389 0.55 18.06 -1.79
N ILE A 390 1.24 17.44 -0.83
CA ILE A 390 2.19 18.15 0.03
C ILE A 390 3.45 18.54 -0.75
N ALA A 391 3.92 17.67 -1.66
CA ALA A 391 5.08 17.93 -2.51
C ALA A 391 4.82 19.10 -3.46
N GLY A 392 3.70 19.08 -4.21
CA GLY A 392 3.36 20.14 -5.15
C GLY A 392 3.17 21.49 -4.47
N ARG A 393 2.54 21.52 -3.29
CA ARG A 393 2.45 22.76 -2.48
C ARG A 393 3.81 23.23 -1.97
N SER A 394 4.74 22.32 -1.67
CA SER A 394 6.09 22.66 -1.20
C SER A 394 6.95 23.23 -2.32
N PHE A 395 6.94 22.62 -3.51
CA PHE A 395 7.57 23.17 -4.71
C PHE A 395 7.02 24.55 -5.07
N ALA A 396 5.71 24.77 -4.90
CA ALA A 396 5.08 26.07 -5.10
C ALA A 396 5.34 27.11 -3.97
N GLY A 397 6.15 26.79 -2.96
CA GLY A 397 6.45 27.68 -1.83
C GLY A 397 5.27 27.95 -0.88
N GLN A 398 4.21 27.12 -0.92
CA GLN A 398 2.94 27.39 -0.21
C GLN A 398 2.75 26.61 1.09
N THR A 399 3.67 25.73 1.48
CA THR A 399 3.58 24.95 2.74
C THR A 399 4.37 25.59 3.87
N ALA A 400 3.77 25.65 5.06
CA ALA A 400 4.57 25.66 6.28
C ALA A 400 5.12 24.25 6.56
N TRP A 401 6.32 24.15 7.12
CA TRP A 401 6.99 22.86 7.39
C TRP A 401 6.15 21.88 8.23
N TRP A 402 5.30 22.39 9.14
CA TRP A 402 4.41 21.57 9.96
C TRP A 402 3.24 20.94 9.19
N GLU A 403 2.87 21.45 8.00
CA GLU A 403 1.77 20.88 7.20
C GLU A 403 2.09 19.44 6.76
N GLY A 404 3.37 19.13 6.55
CA GLY A 404 3.84 17.77 6.26
C GLY A 404 3.75 16.83 7.45
N LEU A 405 3.99 17.31 8.67
CA LEU A 405 3.79 16.53 9.90
C LEU A 405 2.31 16.25 10.16
N VAL A 406 1.41 17.19 9.85
CA VAL A 406 -0.04 16.97 9.94
C VAL A 406 -0.51 15.93 8.92
N ALA A 407 -0.07 16.04 7.66
CA ALA A 407 -0.34 15.04 6.62
C ALA A 407 0.16 13.64 7.03
N ALA A 408 1.41 13.54 7.50
CA ALA A 408 1.99 12.29 7.97
C ALA A 408 1.26 11.74 9.21
N GLY A 409 0.85 12.59 10.16
CA GLY A 409 0.07 12.16 11.33
C GLY A 409 -1.28 11.55 10.96
N ILE A 410 -2.02 12.17 10.03
CA ILE A 410 -3.31 11.66 9.55
C ILE A 410 -3.11 10.35 8.77
N ALA A 411 -2.10 10.28 7.90
CA ALA A 411 -1.76 9.06 7.15
C ALA A 411 -1.30 7.90 8.06
N LEU A 412 -0.53 8.19 9.11
CA LEU A 412 -0.08 7.21 10.11
C LEU A 412 -1.27 6.64 10.91
N VAL A 413 -2.18 7.49 11.38
CA VAL A 413 -3.40 7.05 12.09
C VAL A 413 -4.24 6.14 11.20
N LEU A 414 -4.45 6.51 9.93
CA LEU A 414 -5.15 5.65 8.98
C LEU A 414 -4.43 4.32 8.74
N ALA A 415 -3.11 4.35 8.51
CA ALA A 415 -2.31 3.16 8.25
C ALA A 415 -2.33 2.18 9.44
N VAL A 416 -2.26 2.68 10.68
CA VAL A 416 -2.38 1.88 11.91
C VAL A 416 -3.78 1.26 12.05
N ILE A 417 -4.85 2.01 11.80
CA ILE A 417 -6.23 1.49 11.82
C ILE A 417 -6.41 0.39 10.76
N LEU A 418 -5.95 0.63 9.53
CA LEU A 418 -6.03 -0.34 8.45
C LEU A 418 -5.19 -1.60 8.75
N HIS A 419 -3.99 -1.46 9.33
CA HIS A 419 -3.18 -2.60 9.78
C HIS A 419 -3.90 -3.41 10.86
N ALA A 420 -4.51 -2.76 11.85
CA ALA A 420 -5.26 -3.42 12.92
C ALA A 420 -6.46 -4.21 12.38
N LEU A 421 -7.22 -3.63 11.45
CA LEU A 421 -8.33 -4.29 10.75
C LEU A 421 -7.86 -5.46 9.88
N ALA A 422 -6.83 -5.24 9.05
CA ALA A 422 -6.29 -6.25 8.13
C ALA A 422 -5.70 -7.46 8.87
N SER A 423 -4.92 -7.23 9.92
CA SER A 423 -4.38 -8.30 10.77
C SER A 423 -5.48 -9.06 11.53
N GLY A 424 -6.53 -8.37 12.00
CA GLY A 424 -7.71 -8.99 12.60
C GLY A 424 -8.49 -9.87 11.61
N ALA A 425 -8.69 -9.39 10.38
CA ALA A 425 -9.31 -10.15 9.30
C ALA A 425 -8.45 -11.35 8.87
N TYR A 426 -7.12 -11.19 8.81
CA TYR A 426 -6.19 -12.25 8.42
C TYR A 426 -6.25 -13.41 9.41
N VAL A 427 -6.06 -13.14 10.71
CA VAL A 427 -6.22 -14.13 11.81
C VAL A 427 -7.56 -14.86 11.67
N ARG A 428 -8.67 -14.13 11.54
CA ARG A 428 -10.01 -14.73 11.45
C ARG A 428 -10.14 -15.65 10.24
N SER A 429 -9.56 -15.28 9.09
CA SER A 429 -9.64 -16.03 7.83
C SER A 429 -8.69 -17.23 7.72
N VAL A 430 -7.71 -17.31 8.62
CA VAL A 430 -6.79 -18.45 8.80
C VAL A 430 -7.41 -19.42 9.81
N LEU A 431 -7.73 -18.93 11.02
CA LEU A 431 -8.30 -19.76 12.09
C LEU A 431 -9.72 -20.29 11.80
N SER A 432 -10.47 -19.70 10.86
CA SER A 432 -11.76 -20.25 10.41
C SER A 432 -11.63 -21.50 9.52
N GLY A 433 -10.41 -21.82 9.08
CA GLY A 433 -10.12 -22.91 8.13
C GLY A 433 -10.66 -22.68 6.71
N GLY A 434 -10.17 -23.49 5.77
CA GLY A 434 -10.63 -23.51 4.39
C GLY A 434 -12.07 -24.03 4.17
N GLY A 435 -13.08 -23.23 4.54
CA GLY A 435 -14.43 -23.34 3.95
C GLY A 435 -15.52 -24.06 4.78
N ARG A 436 -15.31 -24.34 6.07
CA ARG A 436 -16.37 -24.87 6.98
C ARG A 436 -16.76 -23.92 8.11
N GLY A 437 -16.64 -22.61 7.88
CA GLY A 437 -17.26 -21.60 8.75
C GLY A 437 -18.74 -21.92 9.00
N GLY A 438 -19.13 -21.95 10.27
CA GLY A 438 -20.25 -22.75 10.77
C GLY A 438 -21.64 -22.44 10.18
N LYS A 439 -21.94 -23.03 9.01
CA LYS A 439 -23.33 -23.37 8.67
C LYS A 439 -23.78 -24.45 9.65
N THR A 440 -24.43 -24.04 10.74
CA THR A 440 -25.32 -24.92 11.50
C THR A 440 -26.22 -25.62 10.49
N VAL A 441 -26.15 -26.95 10.40
CA VAL A 441 -26.93 -27.69 9.40
C VAL A 441 -28.40 -27.45 9.72
N LYS A 442 -29.08 -26.62 8.91
CA LYS A 442 -30.54 -26.52 8.94
C LYS A 442 -31.08 -27.86 8.47
N MET A 443 -31.30 -28.74 9.45
CA MET A 443 -31.87 -30.07 9.29
C MET A 443 -33.06 -29.97 8.34
N SER A 444 -33.03 -30.76 7.26
CA SER A 444 -34.13 -30.76 6.32
C SER A 444 -35.42 -31.15 7.05
N LYS A 445 -36.59 -30.70 6.57
CA LYS A 445 -37.88 -31.06 7.18
C LYS A 445 -38.07 -32.59 7.31
N ARG A 446 -37.40 -33.38 6.47
CA ARG A 446 -37.35 -34.85 6.54
C ARG A 446 -36.59 -35.34 7.79
N ALA A 447 -35.44 -34.75 8.12
CA ALA A 447 -34.68 -35.09 9.33
C ALA A 447 -35.41 -34.69 10.62
N GLN A 448 -36.07 -33.52 10.66
CA GLN A 448 -36.94 -33.15 11.78
C GLN A 448 -38.11 -34.14 11.95
N LYS A 449 -38.74 -34.56 10.84
CA LYS A 449 -39.85 -35.54 10.89
C LYS A 449 -39.40 -36.92 11.38
N VAL A 450 -38.19 -37.37 11.06
CA VAL A 450 -37.63 -38.63 11.59
C VAL A 450 -37.37 -38.54 13.10
N GLY A 451 -36.82 -37.42 13.59
CA GLY A 451 -36.63 -37.20 15.04
C GLY A 451 -37.94 -37.20 15.82
N ALA A 452 -38.99 -36.54 15.28
CA ALA A 452 -40.32 -36.55 15.89
C ALA A 452 -40.94 -37.97 15.95
N VAL A 453 -40.81 -38.76 14.88
CA VAL A 453 -41.32 -40.15 14.85
C VAL A 453 -40.56 -41.05 15.84
N ALA A 454 -39.24 -40.87 16.01
CA ALA A 454 -38.48 -41.58 17.02
C ALA A 454 -38.98 -41.27 18.45
N SER A 455 -39.24 -39.98 18.75
CA SER A 455 -39.80 -39.57 20.04
C SER A 455 -41.20 -40.15 20.29
N SER A 456 -42.07 -40.21 19.27
CA SER A 456 -43.42 -40.76 19.44
C SER A 456 -43.45 -42.27 19.72
N LYS A 457 -42.40 -43.02 19.34
CA LYS A 457 -42.36 -44.48 19.52
C LYS A 457 -41.84 -44.92 20.90
N GLY A 458 -41.29 -44.00 21.69
CA GLY A 458 -40.81 -44.28 23.05
C GLY A 458 -41.90 -44.25 24.14
N SER A 459 -43.05 -43.63 23.87
CA SER A 459 -44.09 -43.38 24.89
C SER A 459 -45.22 -44.43 24.94
N ALA A 460 -45.15 -45.49 24.13
CA ALA A 460 -46.23 -46.45 23.93
C ALA A 460 -46.00 -47.79 24.67
N LYS A 461 -45.53 -47.73 25.94
CA LYS A 461 -45.36 -48.93 26.78
C LYS A 461 -45.44 -48.64 28.29
N SER A 462 -46.51 -47.97 28.68
CA SER A 462 -47.05 -47.82 30.05
C SER A 462 -48.40 -47.10 29.88
N ASP A 463 -49.53 -47.57 30.39
CA ASP A 463 -49.84 -48.86 31.02
C ASP A 463 -51.20 -49.38 30.52
N SER A 464 -51.53 -50.63 30.85
CA SER A 464 -52.84 -51.22 30.59
C SER A 464 -53.22 -52.16 31.73
N ASP A 465 -54.19 -51.76 32.56
CA ASP A 465 -55.09 -52.61 33.35
C ASP A 465 -56.13 -51.71 34.06
N ALA A 466 -57.20 -52.33 34.59
CA ALA A 466 -58.35 -51.71 35.27
C ALA A 466 -59.27 -50.83 34.39
N ASP A 467 -60.24 -51.49 33.77
CA ASP A 467 -61.55 -50.93 33.40
C ASP A 467 -62.56 -51.44 34.44
N ASP A 468 -63.30 -50.56 35.12
CA ASP A 468 -64.39 -50.97 36.03
C ASP A 468 -65.44 -49.86 36.22
N THR A 469 -66.55 -50.03 35.50
CA THR A 469 -67.98 -49.85 35.87
C THR A 469 -68.55 -48.57 36.54
N ASP A 470 -69.73 -48.22 35.99
CA ASP A 470 -70.96 -47.73 36.65
C ASP A 470 -71.26 -46.23 36.96
N GLU A 471 -72.41 -45.83 36.38
CA GLU A 471 -73.56 -45.07 36.96
C GLU A 471 -73.53 -43.55 37.28
N ALA A 472 -74.49 -42.87 36.63
CA ALA A 472 -75.52 -41.98 37.19
C ALA A 472 -75.25 -40.51 37.65
N ASP A 473 -75.97 -39.61 36.96
CA ASP A 473 -76.85 -38.52 37.43
C ASP A 473 -76.43 -37.28 38.26
N SER A 474 -77.01 -36.16 37.79
CA SER A 474 -77.59 -35.01 38.50
C SER A 474 -76.77 -34.08 39.41
N ASP A 475 -76.63 -32.85 38.92
CA ASP A 475 -77.12 -31.57 39.50
C ASP A 475 -76.44 -30.86 40.71
N ASP A 476 -76.32 -29.54 40.50
CA ASP A 476 -76.43 -28.38 41.40
C ASP A 476 -75.43 -28.04 42.55
N ASP A 477 -74.78 -26.88 42.31
CA ASP A 477 -74.58 -25.71 43.20
C ASP A 477 -73.59 -25.65 44.39
N ALA A 478 -73.12 -24.41 44.61
CA ALA A 478 -72.61 -23.79 45.86
C ALA A 478 -71.29 -24.30 46.51
N GLU A 479 -70.45 -23.46 47.15
CA GLU A 479 -70.22 -22.01 47.08
C GLU A 479 -68.86 -21.64 47.75
N SER A 480 -68.17 -20.59 47.26
CA SER A 480 -67.07 -19.87 47.97
C SER A 480 -65.75 -20.67 48.21
N THR A 481 -64.62 -20.12 48.67
CA THR A 481 -64.13 -18.75 49.01
C THR A 481 -62.59 -18.76 48.92
N ASP A 482 -61.83 -17.67 48.84
CA ASP A 482 -61.86 -16.46 47.98
C ASP A 482 -60.46 -15.79 48.05
N GLU A 483 -60.22 -14.74 47.25
CA GLU A 483 -59.11 -13.76 47.32
C GLU A 483 -57.69 -14.23 46.88
N LYS A 484 -56.80 -13.35 46.37
CA LYS A 484 -56.89 -11.90 46.14
C LYS A 484 -56.15 -11.44 44.88
N LYS A 485 -56.68 -10.41 44.22
CA LYS A 485 -56.03 -9.63 43.15
C LYS A 485 -55.15 -8.51 43.76
N PRO A 486 -54.28 -7.82 43.00
CA PRO A 486 -54.77 -6.69 42.21
C PRO A 486 -54.12 -6.50 40.81
N THR A 487 -54.74 -5.65 40.00
CA THR A 487 -54.28 -5.26 38.65
C THR A 487 -54.47 -3.76 38.42
N ALA A 488 -53.51 -3.08 37.81
CA ALA A 488 -53.65 -1.72 37.27
C ALA A 488 -52.59 -1.47 36.17
N ALA A 489 -52.82 -0.66 35.13
CA ALA A 489 -54.09 -0.20 34.55
C ALA A 489 -53.90 0.19 33.07
N SER A 490 -55.00 0.26 32.31
CA SER A 490 -55.05 0.53 30.87
C SER A 490 -55.61 1.93 30.53
N ALA A 491 -55.07 2.56 29.49
CA ALA A 491 -55.75 3.52 28.60
C ALA A 491 -55.08 3.43 27.20
N LYS A 492 -55.76 3.30 26.04
CA LYS A 492 -56.81 4.14 25.38
C LYS A 492 -56.30 5.54 25.01
N LYS A 493 -56.55 6.11 23.81
CA LYS A 493 -57.37 5.72 22.61
C LYS A 493 -56.77 6.44 21.35
N SER A 494 -56.94 5.97 20.10
CA SER A 494 -57.95 6.33 19.05
C SER A 494 -58.15 7.85 18.81
N ASP A 495 -58.40 8.42 17.62
CA ASP A 495 -58.80 7.99 16.25
C ASP A 495 -58.12 8.92 15.19
N ALA A 496 -57.67 8.50 13.99
CA ALA A 496 -58.40 8.31 12.72
C ALA A 496 -59.33 9.46 12.23
N LYS A 497 -59.08 10.06 11.04
CA LYS A 497 -59.97 10.02 9.82
C LYS A 497 -59.56 10.95 8.65
N ALA A 498 -59.73 10.44 7.43
CA ALA A 498 -59.28 10.94 6.12
C ALA A 498 -60.00 12.15 5.48
N LYS A 499 -59.28 12.78 4.52
CA LYS A 499 -59.76 13.25 3.18
C LYS A 499 -58.51 13.36 2.27
N ALA A 500 -58.39 12.83 1.04
CA ALA A 500 -59.30 12.42 -0.04
C ALA A 500 -59.73 13.55 -1.00
N LYS A 501 -59.67 13.22 -2.31
CA LYS A 501 -59.79 14.04 -3.54
C LYS A 501 -58.52 14.67 -4.13
N ASP A 502 -58.29 14.66 -5.45
CA ASP A 502 -58.55 13.69 -6.55
C ASP A 502 -57.97 14.26 -7.88
N GLU A 503 -57.47 13.37 -8.76
CA GLU A 503 -57.58 13.41 -10.26
C GLU A 503 -57.07 14.67 -11.04
N GLU A 504 -56.79 14.66 -12.35
CA GLU A 504 -57.11 13.75 -13.47
C GLU A 504 -55.95 13.78 -14.53
N ASP A 505 -55.65 12.63 -15.16
CA ASP A 505 -55.41 12.33 -16.59
C ASP A 505 -54.84 13.35 -17.63
N ALA A 506 -54.29 12.96 -18.80
CA ALA A 506 -53.72 11.69 -19.33
C ALA A 506 -53.14 11.93 -20.77
N LYS A 507 -52.80 10.84 -21.49
CA LYS A 507 -52.42 10.74 -22.93
C LYS A 507 -51.02 11.25 -23.29
N SER A 508 -50.11 10.45 -23.88
CA SER A 508 -50.07 9.72 -25.18
C SER A 508 -49.79 10.63 -26.38
N ALA A 509 -49.01 10.25 -27.40
CA ALA A 509 -48.49 8.93 -27.78
C ALA A 509 -47.02 9.05 -28.32
N ASP A 510 -46.24 7.97 -28.40
CA ASP A 510 -46.03 7.10 -29.59
C ASP A 510 -45.57 7.84 -30.87
N ASP A 511 -44.28 7.72 -31.18
CA ASP A 511 -43.78 7.42 -32.54
C ASP A 511 -42.37 6.76 -32.41
N SER A 512 -41.72 6.46 -33.54
CA SER A 512 -40.87 5.28 -33.72
C SER A 512 -39.59 5.56 -34.55
N ARG A 513 -38.72 4.54 -34.67
CA ARG A 513 -37.83 4.21 -35.82
C ARG A 513 -36.96 5.35 -36.44
N ASP A 514 -35.63 5.24 -36.56
CA ASP A 514 -34.91 4.28 -37.41
C ASP A 514 -33.37 4.33 -37.24
N ASP A 515 -32.69 3.32 -37.79
CA ASP A 515 -31.30 3.22 -38.27
C ASP A 515 -30.23 4.29 -37.91
N LYS A 516 -29.22 3.89 -37.12
CA LYS A 516 -27.88 3.52 -37.63
C LYS A 516 -26.95 2.87 -36.61
#